data_AF-A0A2V6ANZ7-F1
#
_entry.id   AF-A0A2V6ANZ7-F1
#
_cell.length_a   1.000
_cell.length_b   1.000
_cell.length_c   1.000
_cell.angle_alpha   90.00
_cell.angle_beta   90.00
_cell.angle_gamma   90.00
#
_symmetry.space_group_name_H-M   'P 1'
#
loop_
_entity.id
_entity.type
_entity.pdbx_description
1 polymer ?
#
loop_
_entity_poly.entity_id
_entity_poly.type
_entity_poly.pdbx_seq_one_letter_code
_entity_poly.pdbx_strand_id
1 'polypeptide(L)'
;MALVFSAPNPKFNYTDASGKKQSVEVVDKYYPKKIVHPFAKVDPQIDPKMRRAATIAEERARAHSLSKCWHFVKEALVAAGVVKSRPQTTLAKQAGQELVKNYGFKKLPVSNPYEAPVGSVLVYDAKREAGHVEIRTETGFVSDFRSKTPSHRPLIGVFAKI
;
A
#
# COMPACT_ATOMS: atom_id res chain seq x y z
N MET A 1 17.58 36.48 -26.52
CA MET A 1 17.32 35.02 -26.59
C MET A 1 18.63 34.29 -26.37
N ALA A 2 18.81 33.63 -25.23
CA ALA A 2 20.01 32.84 -24.95
C ALA A 2 19.75 31.37 -25.29
N LEU A 3 20.53 30.81 -26.23
CA LEU A 3 20.53 29.39 -26.58
C LEU A 3 21.31 28.62 -25.50
N VAL A 4 20.63 27.73 -24.78
CA VAL A 4 21.28 26.82 -23.83
C VAL A 4 21.74 25.59 -24.59
N PHE A 5 23.05 25.46 -24.82
CA PHE A 5 23.65 24.22 -25.31
C PHE A 5 23.82 23.26 -24.12
N SER A 6 23.07 22.14 -24.14
CA SER A 6 23.31 21.05 -23.19
C SER A 6 24.48 20.20 -23.68
N ALA A 7 25.49 19.98 -22.84
CA ALA A 7 26.63 19.13 -23.17
C ALA A 7 26.17 17.67 -23.39
N PRO A 8 26.78 16.93 -24.34
CA PRO A 8 26.42 15.54 -24.59
C PRO A 8 26.73 14.65 -23.38
N ASN A 9 25.83 13.73 -23.05
CA ASN A 9 26.02 12.78 -21.94
C ASN A 9 27.26 11.90 -22.19
N PRO A 10 28.11 11.66 -21.18
CA PRO A 10 29.26 10.76 -21.30
C PRO A 10 28.80 9.34 -21.67
N LYS A 11 29.56 8.67 -22.54
CA LYS A 11 29.25 7.29 -23.00
C LYS A 11 30.37 6.33 -22.59
N PHE A 12 29.99 5.16 -22.07
CA PHE A 12 30.90 4.08 -21.75
C PHE A 12 30.90 3.07 -22.89
N ASN A 13 32.08 2.82 -23.47
CA ASN A 13 32.24 1.87 -24.56
C ASN A 13 32.76 0.55 -24.02
N TYR A 14 32.12 -0.56 -24.38
CA TYR A 14 32.55 -1.91 -24.02
C TYR A 14 32.41 -2.87 -25.20
N THR A 15 33.08 -4.02 -25.09
CA THR A 15 32.93 -5.11 -26.06
C THR A 15 32.04 -6.17 -25.44
N ASP A 16 30.96 -6.53 -26.12
CA ASP A 16 30.05 -7.57 -25.64
C ASP A 16 30.66 -8.97 -25.81
N ALA A 17 29.99 -9.99 -25.27
CA ALA A 17 30.44 -11.38 -25.35
C ALA A 17 30.54 -11.93 -26.79
N SER A 18 29.99 -11.22 -27.79
CA SER A 18 30.10 -11.57 -29.21
C SER A 18 31.25 -10.85 -29.92
N GLY A 19 32.06 -10.07 -29.19
CA GLY A 19 33.18 -9.30 -29.75
C GLY A 19 32.76 -7.98 -30.40
N LYS A 20 31.49 -7.56 -30.26
CA LYS A 20 30.98 -6.34 -30.87
C LYS A 20 31.14 -5.15 -29.93
N LYS A 21 31.65 -4.03 -30.46
CA LYS A 21 31.75 -2.77 -29.71
C LYS A 21 30.35 -2.18 -29.50
N GLN A 22 29.98 -1.96 -28.24
CA GLN A 22 28.75 -1.31 -27.81
C GLN A 22 29.07 -0.06 -27.00
N SER A 23 28.11 0.87 -26.94
CA SER A 23 28.23 2.12 -26.21
C SER A 23 26.94 2.32 -25.41
N VAL A 24 27.07 2.57 -24.11
CA VAL A 24 25.94 2.89 -23.22
C VAL A 24 26.13 4.26 -22.60
N GLU A 25 25.04 5.01 -22.44
CA GLU A 25 25.09 6.31 -21.78
C GLU A 25 25.38 6.14 -20.28
N VAL A 26 26.34 6.91 -19.78
CA VAL A 26 26.70 6.95 -18.36
C VAL A 26 25.69 7.86 -17.65
N VAL A 27 24.92 7.27 -16.74
CA VAL A 27 23.97 8.01 -15.91
C VAL A 27 24.73 8.68 -14.78
N ASP A 28 25.20 9.90 -15.01
CA ASP A 28 25.96 10.72 -14.03
C ASP A 28 25.05 11.25 -12.90
N LYS A 29 23.77 11.51 -13.21
CA LYS A 29 22.76 11.97 -12.25
C LYS A 29 21.79 10.86 -11.92
N TYR A 30 21.72 10.48 -10.64
CA TYR A 30 20.66 9.61 -10.10
C TYR A 30 19.29 10.13 -10.55
N TYR A 31 18.58 9.37 -11.39
CA TYR A 31 17.24 9.72 -11.85
C TYR A 31 16.25 9.62 -10.68
N PRO A 32 15.70 10.74 -10.15
CA PRO A 32 14.72 10.68 -9.05
C PRO A 32 13.36 10.15 -9.51
N LYS A 33 13.17 9.90 -10.81
CA LYS A 33 11.96 9.27 -11.39
C LYS A 33 11.86 7.76 -11.15
N LYS A 34 12.66 7.19 -10.23
CA LYS A 34 12.25 5.95 -9.60
C LYS A 34 11.00 6.29 -8.80
N ILE A 35 9.85 5.71 -9.12
CA ILE A 35 8.61 5.86 -8.33
C ILE A 35 8.92 5.30 -6.94
N VAL A 36 9.46 6.14 -6.06
CA VAL A 36 9.65 5.79 -4.65
C VAL A 36 8.29 6.00 -4.03
N HIS A 37 7.57 4.91 -3.81
CA HIS A 37 6.31 4.97 -3.08
C HIS A 37 6.59 5.61 -1.71
N PRO A 38 5.85 6.67 -1.31
CA PRO A 38 6.17 7.39 -0.10
C PRO A 38 6.07 6.47 1.11
N PHE A 39 7.06 6.57 2.00
CA PHE A 39 6.96 5.94 3.32
C PHE A 39 5.71 6.47 4.01
N ALA A 40 4.92 5.55 4.57
CA ALA A 40 3.69 5.91 5.24
C ALA A 40 4.00 6.79 6.46
N LYS A 41 3.13 7.77 6.72
CA LYS A 41 3.24 8.59 7.92
C LYS A 41 2.77 7.79 9.13
N VAL A 42 3.56 7.86 10.20
CA VAL A 42 3.14 7.44 11.52
C VAL A 42 2.35 8.59 12.14
N ASP A 43 1.04 8.42 12.29
CA ASP A 43 0.20 9.38 12.99
C ASP A 43 0.12 9.00 14.49
N PRO A 44 0.58 9.87 15.42
CA PRO A 44 0.52 9.60 16.85
C PRO A 44 -0.91 9.49 17.41
N GLN A 45 -1.91 10.03 16.71
CA GLN A 45 -3.30 9.99 17.17
C GLN A 45 -3.94 8.62 16.95
N ILE A 46 -3.40 7.81 16.04
CA ILE A 46 -3.97 6.50 15.73
C ILE A 46 -3.59 5.49 16.80
N ASP A 47 -4.56 4.65 17.20
CA ASP A 47 -4.36 3.58 18.17
C ASP A 47 -3.15 2.73 17.74
N PRO A 48 -2.10 2.60 18.60
CA PRO A 48 -0.89 1.86 18.26
C PRO A 48 -1.17 0.39 17.90
N LYS A 49 -2.30 -0.18 18.32
CA LYS A 49 -2.74 -1.51 17.91
C LYS A 49 -3.05 -1.61 16.41
N MET A 50 -3.40 -0.50 15.76
CA MET A 50 -3.58 -0.45 14.30
C MET A 50 -2.26 -0.76 13.58
N ARG A 51 -1.14 -0.19 14.08
CA ARG A 51 0.19 -0.50 13.55
C ARG A 51 0.54 -1.97 13.79
N ARG A 52 0.26 -2.48 14.99
CA ARG A 52 0.43 -3.90 15.30
C ARG A 52 -0.39 -4.80 14.36
N ALA A 53 -1.62 -4.39 13.99
CA ALA A 53 -2.44 -5.12 13.02
C ALA A 53 -1.79 -5.15 11.63
N ALA A 54 -1.19 -4.04 11.18
CA ALA A 54 -0.42 -4.02 9.94
C ALA A 54 0.75 -5.02 9.99
N THR A 55 1.54 -5.00 11.06
CA THR A 55 2.67 -5.93 11.25
C THR A 55 2.19 -7.39 11.23
N ILE A 56 1.14 -7.73 11.98
CA ILE A 56 0.60 -9.09 12.01
C ILE A 56 0.08 -9.51 10.62
N ALA A 57 -0.60 -8.61 9.90
CA ALA A 57 -1.04 -8.89 8.55
C ALA A 57 0.15 -9.11 7.61
N GLU A 58 1.22 -8.32 7.70
CA GLU A 58 2.45 -8.52 6.94
C GLU A 58 3.08 -9.88 7.24
N GLU A 59 3.27 -10.22 8.51
CA GLU A 59 3.84 -11.50 8.95
C GLU A 59 3.06 -12.71 8.42
N ARG A 60 1.72 -12.60 8.36
CA ARG A 60 0.82 -13.68 7.92
C ARG A 60 0.52 -13.67 6.42
N ALA A 61 0.95 -12.64 5.71
CA ALA A 61 0.69 -12.47 4.29
C ALA A 61 1.30 -13.61 3.47
N ARG A 62 0.58 -14.01 2.42
CA ARG A 62 1.03 -15.04 1.48
C ARG A 62 1.85 -14.44 0.35
N ALA A 63 2.54 -15.31 -0.38
CA ALA A 63 3.36 -14.91 -1.54
C ALA A 63 2.51 -14.34 -2.69
N HIS A 64 1.24 -14.76 -2.80
CA HIS A 64 0.28 -14.30 -3.80
C HIS A 64 -1.13 -14.26 -3.22
N SER A 65 -2.03 -13.54 -3.88
CA SER A 65 -3.43 -13.41 -3.47
C SER A 65 -4.14 -14.76 -3.44
N LEU A 66 -4.92 -15.00 -2.39
CA LEU A 66 -5.80 -16.16 -2.22
C LEU A 66 -7.28 -15.78 -2.35
N SER A 67 -7.59 -14.56 -2.82
CA SER A 67 -8.94 -13.98 -2.84
C SER A 67 -9.60 -13.94 -1.46
N LYS A 68 -8.80 -13.87 -0.39
CA LYS A 68 -9.24 -13.89 1.02
C LYS A 68 -8.86 -12.62 1.77
N CYS A 69 -8.63 -11.52 1.06
CA CYS A 69 -8.22 -10.22 1.63
C CYS A 69 -8.94 -9.86 2.94
N TRP A 70 -10.28 -9.81 2.92
CA TRP A 70 -11.05 -9.42 4.10
C TRP A 70 -10.96 -10.43 5.25
N HIS A 71 -10.81 -11.72 4.94
CA HIS A 71 -10.60 -12.74 5.96
C HIS A 71 -9.30 -12.51 6.74
N PHE A 72 -8.20 -12.26 6.04
CA PHE A 72 -6.88 -12.03 6.66
C PHE A 72 -6.84 -10.72 7.44
N VAL A 73 -7.43 -9.65 6.90
CA VAL A 73 -7.51 -8.37 7.60
C VAL A 73 -8.29 -8.50 8.91
N LYS A 74 -9.43 -9.21 8.90
CA LYS A 74 -10.18 -9.49 10.14
C LYS A 74 -9.35 -10.19 11.19
N GLU A 75 -8.59 -11.20 10.80
CA GLU A 75 -7.74 -11.96 11.72
C GLU A 75 -6.63 -11.09 12.31
N ALA A 76 -6.02 -10.23 11.49
CA ALA A 76 -5.00 -9.30 11.96
C ALA A 76 -5.56 -8.28 12.94
N LEU A 77 -6.75 -7.71 12.67
CA LEU A 77 -7.41 -6.77 13.57
C LEU A 77 -7.78 -7.41 14.91
N VAL A 78 -8.27 -8.65 14.91
CA VAL A 78 -8.58 -9.41 16.13
C VAL A 78 -7.30 -9.74 16.90
N ALA A 79 -6.28 -10.26 16.21
CA ALA A 79 -5.01 -10.65 16.84
C ALA A 79 -4.25 -9.46 17.45
N ALA A 80 -4.36 -8.28 16.84
CA ALA A 80 -3.81 -7.05 17.38
C ALA A 80 -4.63 -6.46 18.56
N GLY A 81 -5.84 -6.97 18.79
CA GLY A 81 -6.75 -6.46 19.82
C GLY A 81 -7.37 -5.11 19.47
N VAL A 82 -7.41 -4.73 18.18
CA VAL A 82 -8.07 -3.50 17.69
C VAL A 82 -9.58 -3.63 17.83
N VAL A 83 -10.09 -4.82 17.53
CA VAL A 83 -11.50 -5.20 17.64
C VAL A 83 -11.65 -6.30 18.70
N LYS A 84 -12.73 -6.24 19.47
CA LYS A 84 -13.02 -7.22 20.53
C LYS A 84 -13.49 -8.57 19.98
N SER A 85 -14.06 -8.56 18.78
CA SER A 85 -14.58 -9.75 18.09
C SER A 85 -14.38 -9.61 16.60
N ARG A 86 -14.43 -10.74 15.89
CA ARG A 86 -14.23 -10.79 14.44
C ARG A 86 -15.39 -10.09 13.71
N PRO A 87 -15.12 -9.13 12.79
CA PRO A 87 -16.14 -8.55 11.92
C PRO A 87 -16.88 -9.63 11.11
N GLN A 88 -18.17 -9.46 10.89
CA GLN A 88 -19.08 -10.47 10.35
C GLN A 88 -19.39 -10.29 8.87
N THR A 89 -19.25 -9.08 8.30
CA THR A 89 -19.55 -8.84 6.88
C THR A 89 -18.76 -9.76 5.96
N THR A 90 -19.41 -10.37 4.98
CA THR A 90 -18.74 -11.27 4.03
C THR A 90 -18.01 -10.49 2.95
N LEU A 91 -18.60 -9.38 2.48
CA LEU A 91 -18.04 -8.59 1.39
C LEU A 91 -17.04 -7.55 1.91
N ALA A 92 -15.87 -7.52 1.30
CA ALA A 92 -14.82 -6.53 1.55
C ALA A 92 -15.34 -5.08 1.50
N LYS A 93 -16.17 -4.73 0.52
CA LYS A 93 -16.72 -3.38 0.37
C LYS A 93 -17.64 -2.94 1.53
N GLN A 94 -18.18 -3.88 2.30
CA GLN A 94 -19.02 -3.59 3.47
C GLN A 94 -18.19 -3.34 4.74
N ALA A 95 -16.89 -3.66 4.73
CA ALA A 95 -16.00 -3.55 5.87
C ALA A 95 -16.04 -2.15 6.50
N GLY A 96 -15.96 -1.11 5.68
CA GLY A 96 -15.91 0.27 6.17
C GLY A 96 -17.13 0.65 7.02
N GLN A 97 -18.33 0.30 6.55
CA GLN A 97 -19.57 0.57 7.27
C GLN A 97 -19.64 -0.22 8.58
N GLU A 98 -19.26 -1.50 8.57
CA GLU A 98 -19.25 -2.34 9.77
C GLU A 98 -18.23 -1.85 10.80
N LEU A 99 -17.02 -1.51 10.38
CA LEU A 99 -15.94 -1.04 11.25
C LEU A 99 -16.34 0.24 11.99
N VAL A 100 -17.00 1.17 11.30
CA VAL A 100 -17.51 2.42 11.91
C VAL A 100 -18.66 2.12 12.86
N LYS A 101 -19.68 1.36 12.39
CA LYS A 101 -20.92 1.14 13.15
C LYS A 101 -20.71 0.31 14.42
N ASN A 102 -19.89 -0.74 14.33
CA ASN A 102 -19.82 -1.78 15.37
C ASN A 102 -18.50 -1.79 16.16
N TYR A 103 -17.43 -1.21 15.62
CA TYR A 103 -16.07 -1.35 16.17
C TYR A 103 -15.39 -0.03 16.56
N GLY A 104 -16.10 1.10 16.38
CA GLY A 104 -15.63 2.43 16.78
C GLY A 104 -14.53 3.00 15.88
N PHE A 105 -14.45 2.55 14.63
CA PHE A 105 -13.55 3.17 13.66
C PHE A 105 -14.13 4.51 13.20
N LYS A 106 -13.25 5.40 12.74
CA LYS A 106 -13.61 6.65 12.07
C LYS A 106 -13.11 6.59 10.63
N LYS A 107 -13.92 7.12 9.71
CA LYS A 107 -13.50 7.37 8.34
C LYS A 107 -12.59 8.61 8.34
N LEU A 108 -11.35 8.44 7.89
CA LEU A 108 -10.39 9.52 7.78
C LEU A 108 -10.69 10.37 6.53
N PRO A 109 -10.41 11.69 6.57
CA PRO A 109 -10.54 12.58 5.41
C PRO A 109 -9.36 12.40 4.45
N VAL A 110 -9.10 11.16 4.05
CA VAL A 110 -7.99 10.76 3.17
C VAL A 110 -8.57 10.08 1.95
N SER A 111 -8.30 10.66 0.77
CA SER A 111 -8.74 10.12 -0.53
C SER A 111 -7.61 9.40 -1.28
N ASN A 112 -6.36 9.69 -0.92
CA ASN A 112 -5.18 9.06 -1.52
C ASN A 112 -4.68 7.90 -0.64
N PRO A 113 -4.69 6.64 -1.11
CA PRO A 113 -4.20 5.49 -0.34
C PRO A 113 -2.78 5.65 0.21
N TYR A 114 -1.90 6.37 -0.50
CA TYR A 114 -0.52 6.56 -0.07
C TYR A 114 -0.38 7.50 1.13
N GLU A 115 -1.34 8.40 1.32
CA GLU A 115 -1.41 9.34 2.44
C GLU A 115 -2.09 8.73 3.68
N ALA A 116 -2.65 7.53 3.55
CA ALA A 116 -3.21 6.81 4.68
C ALA A 116 -2.11 6.60 5.75
N PRO A 117 -2.39 6.87 7.02
CA PRO A 117 -1.47 6.56 8.10
C PRO A 117 -1.26 5.05 8.26
N VAL A 118 -0.10 4.64 8.78
CA VAL A 118 0.21 3.23 9.06
C VAL A 118 -0.85 2.59 9.95
N GLY A 119 -1.28 1.38 9.59
CA GLY A 119 -2.30 0.63 10.30
C GLY A 119 -3.73 0.93 9.85
N SER A 120 -3.95 2.00 9.08
CA SER A 120 -5.29 2.31 8.56
C SER A 120 -5.80 1.21 7.64
N VAL A 121 -7.10 0.92 7.72
CA VAL A 121 -7.80 -0.03 6.86
C VAL A 121 -8.35 0.71 5.65
N LEU A 122 -7.94 0.32 4.45
CA LEU A 122 -8.41 0.88 3.19
C LEU A 122 -9.44 -0.07 2.59
N VAL A 123 -10.60 0.46 2.22
CA VAL A 123 -11.69 -0.31 1.64
C VAL A 123 -11.95 0.18 0.24
N TYR A 124 -12.01 -0.75 -0.70
CA TYR A 124 -12.19 -0.48 -2.12
C TYR A 124 -13.46 -1.13 -2.64
N ASP A 125 -14.11 -0.44 -3.57
CA ASP A 125 -15.32 -0.91 -4.23
C ASP A 125 -15.02 -1.95 -5.31
N ALA A 126 -16.05 -2.68 -5.71
CA ALA A 126 -16.05 -3.48 -6.93
C ALA A 126 -17.47 -3.58 -7.47
N LYS A 127 -17.62 -3.31 -8.78
CA LYS A 127 -18.93 -3.28 -9.47
C LYS A 127 -19.78 -4.54 -9.24
N ARG A 128 -19.17 -5.73 -9.36
CA ARG A 128 -19.87 -7.02 -9.27
C ARG A 128 -19.19 -8.04 -8.34
N GLU A 129 -18.22 -7.60 -7.55
CA GLU A 129 -17.40 -8.49 -6.71
C GLU A 129 -17.48 -8.08 -5.24
N ALA A 130 -16.78 -8.83 -4.39
CA ALA A 130 -16.74 -8.60 -2.95
C ALA A 130 -16.12 -7.24 -2.56
N GLY A 131 -15.35 -6.59 -3.44
CA GLY A 131 -14.51 -5.44 -3.11
C GLY A 131 -13.09 -5.89 -2.74
N HIS A 132 -12.30 -4.96 -2.21
CA HIS A 132 -10.98 -5.28 -1.66
C HIS A 132 -10.74 -4.52 -0.36
N VAL A 133 -9.97 -5.11 0.56
CA VAL A 133 -9.53 -4.45 1.79
C VAL A 133 -8.06 -4.70 2.00
N GLU A 134 -7.35 -3.63 2.36
CA GLU A 134 -5.91 -3.65 2.68
C GLU A 134 -5.68 -2.88 3.98
N ILE A 135 -4.58 -3.17 4.66
CA ILE A 135 -4.04 -2.36 5.74
C ILE A 135 -2.81 -1.61 5.20
N ARG A 136 -2.70 -0.31 5.48
CA ARG A 136 -1.48 0.45 5.17
C ARG A 136 -0.33 -0.03 6.04
N THR A 137 0.78 -0.41 5.42
CA THR A 137 2.04 -0.72 6.09
C THR A 137 3.03 0.42 5.88
N GLU A 138 4.18 0.38 6.56
CA GLU A 138 5.20 1.44 6.45
C GLU A 138 5.67 1.65 5.00
N THR A 139 5.82 0.55 4.26
CA THR A 139 6.39 0.55 2.91
C THR A 139 5.40 0.16 1.82
N GLY A 140 4.17 -0.22 2.17
CA GLY A 140 3.20 -0.72 1.20
C GLY A 140 1.82 -0.95 1.79
N PHE A 141 1.19 -2.01 1.31
CA PHE A 141 -0.18 -2.39 1.60
C PHE A 141 -0.24 -3.89 1.80
N VAL A 142 -1.05 -4.34 2.74
CA VAL A 142 -1.19 -5.76 3.01
C VAL A 142 -2.66 -6.16 3.13
N SER A 143 -3.01 -7.23 2.46
CA SER A 143 -4.33 -7.87 2.57
C SER A 143 -4.13 -9.33 2.96
N ASP A 144 -4.43 -10.27 2.06
CA ASP A 144 -4.00 -11.66 2.15
C ASP A 144 -2.59 -11.88 1.57
N PHE A 145 -2.06 -10.88 0.87
CA PHE A 145 -0.68 -10.82 0.36
C PHE A 145 -0.11 -9.40 0.53
N ARG A 146 1.22 -9.26 0.40
CA ARG A 146 1.89 -7.95 0.45
C ARG A 146 1.94 -7.32 -0.93
N SER A 147 1.69 -6.02 -1.00
CA SER A 147 1.81 -5.22 -2.22
C SER A 147 2.55 -3.92 -1.94
N LYS A 148 3.36 -3.45 -2.91
CA LYS A 148 4.00 -2.14 -2.84
C LYS A 148 3.05 -1.00 -3.23
N THR A 149 2.04 -1.33 -4.03
CA THR A 149 1.04 -0.39 -4.56
C THR A 149 -0.33 -0.75 -4.01
N PRO A 150 -1.21 0.23 -3.77
CA PRO A 150 -2.58 -0.04 -3.38
C PRO A 150 -3.35 -0.71 -4.51
N SER A 151 -4.48 -1.31 -4.19
CA SER A 151 -5.45 -1.74 -5.19
C SER A 151 -5.85 -0.60 -6.15
N HIS A 152 -5.93 -0.91 -7.44
CA HIS A 152 -6.37 -0.02 -8.51
C HIS A 152 -7.88 0.28 -8.49
N ARG A 153 -8.62 -0.40 -7.62
CA ARG A 153 -10.08 -0.27 -7.52
C ARG A 153 -10.46 1.09 -6.91
N PRO A 154 -11.69 1.59 -7.15
CA PRO A 154 -12.14 2.84 -6.53
C PRO A 154 -12.10 2.75 -5.00
N LEU A 155 -11.46 3.71 -4.34
CA LEU A 155 -11.39 3.78 -2.87
C LEU A 155 -12.74 4.23 -2.30
N ILE A 156 -13.32 3.43 -1.40
CA ILE A 156 -14.53 3.80 -0.63
C ILE A 156 -14.14 4.67 0.56
N GLY A 157 -13.03 4.35 1.21
CA GLY A 157 -12.50 5.14 2.31
C GLY A 157 -11.33 4.50 3.03
N VAL A 158 -10.70 5.33 3.86
CA VAL A 158 -9.65 4.95 4.81
C VAL A 158 -10.23 5.02 6.21
N PHE A 159 -10.03 3.98 7.01
CA PHE A 159 -10.66 3.82 8.32
C PHE A 159 -9.60 3.50 9.37
N ALA A 160 -9.63 4.20 10.51
CA ALA A 160 -8.73 3.97 11.62
C ALA A 160 -9.44 4.14 12.96
N LYS A 161 -8.85 3.61 14.03
CA LYS A 161 -9.19 3.98 15.40
C LYS A 161 -8.24 5.08 15.87
N ILE A 162 -8.83 6.09 16.48
CA ILE A 162 -8.21 7.31 17.01
C ILE A 162 -8.61 7.41 18.48
#